data_AF-A0A7S4R5M2-F1
#
_entry.id   AF-A0A7S4R5M2-F1
#
_cell.length_a   1.000
_cell.length_b   1.000
_cell.length_c   1.000
_cell.angle_alpha   90.00
_cell.angle_beta   90.00
_cell.angle_gamma   90.00
#
_symmetry.space_group_name_H-M   'P 1'
#
loop_
_entity.id
_entity.type
_entity.pdbx_description
1 polymer ?
#
loop_
_entity_poly.entity_id
_entity_poly.type
_entity_poly.pdbx_seq_one_letter_code
_entity_poly.pdbx_strand_id
1 'polypeptide(L)'
;MVLLDEPSFLSRLGDLIDANRGQGTVYLQMKRFAGRLASVRRKRFKRQVEAAKGVDPQCLIRARSNKGDTSKLSVRVDAKDTVRFQLGLGNVMRLKVDGLKRREKKKQVVKEEKEKEKKKPVRTEKGKEAKASKKGK
;
A
#
# COMPACT_ATOMS: atom_id res chain seq x y z
N MET A 1 -9.81 22.10 -9.49
CA MET A 1 -9.60 20.67 -9.15
C MET A 1 -10.59 19.87 -9.95
N VAL A 2 -10.10 19.00 -10.85
CA VAL A 2 -10.94 18.27 -11.81
C VAL A 2 -11.24 16.87 -11.27
N LEU A 3 -12.50 16.45 -11.30
CA LEU A 3 -12.89 15.08 -11.01
C LEU A 3 -12.80 14.28 -12.31
N LEU A 4 -11.99 13.23 -12.31
CA LEU A 4 -11.71 12.39 -13.46
C LEU A 4 -12.18 10.97 -13.20
N ASP A 5 -12.36 10.24 -14.29
CA ASP A 5 -12.45 8.79 -14.36
C ASP A 5 -11.11 8.13 -14.03
N GLU A 6 -11.18 6.84 -13.68
CA GLU A 6 -10.03 6.04 -13.25
C GLU A 6 -8.85 6.04 -14.25
N PRO A 7 -9.03 5.69 -15.53
CA PRO A 7 -7.90 5.63 -16.47
C PRO A 7 -7.33 7.02 -16.77
N SER A 8 -8.18 8.04 -16.95
CA SER A 8 -7.69 9.41 -17.17
C SER A 8 -6.93 9.97 -15.98
N PHE A 9 -7.31 9.61 -14.75
CA PHE A 9 -6.57 9.98 -13.55
C PHE A 9 -5.16 9.37 -13.54
N LEU A 10 -5.03 8.08 -13.88
CA LEU A 10 -3.74 7.38 -13.90
C LEU A 10 -2.79 7.94 -14.97
N SER A 11 -3.29 8.22 -16.17
CA SER A 11 -2.49 8.83 -17.25
C SER A 11 -1.99 10.23 -16.84
N ARG A 12 -2.91 11.10 -16.39
CA ARG A 12 -2.53 12.46 -15.96
C ARG A 12 -1.65 12.47 -14.71
N LEU A 13 -1.76 11.47 -13.84
CA LEU A 13 -0.85 11.31 -12.71
C LEU A 13 0.58 11.01 -13.19
N GLY A 14 0.74 10.19 -14.23
CA GLY A 14 2.03 9.97 -14.88
C GLY A 14 2.63 11.26 -15.41
N ASP A 15 1.86 12.01 -16.20
CA ASP A 15 2.29 13.30 -16.77
C ASP A 15 2.66 14.32 -15.68
N LEU A 16 1.91 14.32 -14.57
CA LEU A 16 2.17 15.19 -13.43
C LEU A 16 3.50 14.87 -12.75
N ILE A 17 3.86 13.58 -12.64
CA ILE A 17 5.13 13.16 -12.07
C ILE A 17 6.29 13.54 -13.02
N ASP A 18 6.11 13.33 -14.32
CA ASP A 18 7.13 13.68 -15.33
C ASP A 18 7.39 15.20 -15.37
N ALA A 19 6.34 16.03 -15.36
CA ALA A 19 6.45 17.49 -15.35
C ALA A 19 7.16 18.04 -14.09
N ASN A 20 7.17 17.26 -13.01
CA ASN A 20 7.78 17.60 -11.73
C ASN A 20 9.13 16.89 -11.50
N ARG A 21 9.65 16.12 -12.47
CA ARG A 21 10.84 15.27 -12.31
C ARG A 21 12.12 16.07 -12.04
N GLY A 22 12.26 17.25 -12.66
CA GLY A 22 13.42 18.13 -12.44
C GLY A 22 13.32 18.93 -11.14
N GLN A 23 12.20 19.61 -10.92
CA GLN A 23 11.96 20.41 -9.73
C GLN A 23 10.47 20.41 -9.37
N GLY A 24 10.17 19.97 -8.16
CA GLY A 24 8.83 20.02 -7.59
C GLY A 24 8.55 18.86 -6.65
N THR A 25 7.35 18.86 -6.11
CA THR A 25 6.83 17.77 -5.29
C THR A 25 5.42 17.48 -5.75
N VAL A 26 5.11 16.20 -5.92
CA VAL A 26 3.75 15.73 -6.21
C VAL A 26 3.17 15.18 -4.92
N TYR A 27 2.02 15.71 -4.51
CA TYR A 27 1.31 15.27 -3.33
C TYR A 27 0.16 14.38 -3.78
N LEU A 28 0.14 13.14 -3.29
CA LEU A 28 -0.96 12.21 -3.43
C LEU A 28 -1.66 12.07 -2.08
N GLN A 29 -2.96 12.33 -2.04
CA GLN A 29 -3.78 12.23 -0.84
C GLN A 29 -4.91 11.24 -1.08
N MET A 30 -5.03 10.23 -0.22
CA MET A 30 -6.14 9.28 -0.23
C MET A 30 -6.98 9.51 1.03
N LYS A 31 -8.28 9.75 0.88
CA LYS A 31 -9.20 9.96 2.01
C LYS A 31 -10.48 9.16 1.80
N ARG A 32 -10.99 8.57 2.89
CA ARG A 32 -12.33 7.96 2.90
C ARG A 32 -13.38 9.00 2.51
N PHE A 33 -14.26 8.63 1.59
CA PHE A 33 -15.37 9.44 1.12
C PHE A 33 -16.67 8.68 1.35
N ALA A 34 -17.50 9.19 2.25
CA ALA A 34 -18.79 8.59 2.62
C ALA A 34 -19.96 9.43 2.05
N GLY A 35 -19.80 9.95 0.84
CA GLY A 35 -20.78 10.83 0.19
C GLY A 35 -20.62 12.32 0.51
N ARG A 36 -21.35 13.15 -0.27
CA ARG A 36 -21.27 14.61 -0.21
C ARG A 36 -21.86 15.17 1.09
N LEU A 37 -23.00 14.64 1.53
CA LEU A 37 -23.68 15.07 2.76
C LEU A 37 -22.84 14.78 4.00
N ALA A 38 -22.26 13.58 4.12
CA ALA A 38 -21.33 13.26 5.20
C ALA A 38 -20.08 14.16 5.16
N SER A 39 -19.61 14.51 3.97
CA SER A 39 -18.45 15.41 3.81
C SER A 39 -18.73 16.86 4.26
N VAL A 40 -19.94 17.38 4.01
CA VAL A 40 -20.34 18.72 4.47
C VAL A 40 -20.53 18.73 5.99
N ARG A 41 -21.03 17.64 6.56
CA ARG A 41 -21.33 17.51 8.00
C ARG A 41 -20.12 17.09 8.85
N ARG A 42 -18.88 17.19 8.34
CA ARG A 42 -17.64 16.81 9.05
C ARG A 42 -17.48 17.40 10.46
N LYS A 43 -18.01 18.60 10.72
CA LYS A 43 -17.97 19.23 12.05
C LYS A 43 -19.00 18.67 13.05
N ARG A 44 -19.99 17.91 12.58
CA ARG A 44 -21.10 17.35 13.38
C ARG A 44 -21.08 15.82 13.29
N PHE A 45 -20.26 15.19 14.11
CA PHE A 45 -19.95 13.75 14.05
C PHE A 45 -21.20 12.85 14.02
N LYS A 46 -22.19 13.07 14.91
CA LYS A 46 -23.43 12.27 14.95
C LYS A 46 -24.17 12.27 13.60
N ARG A 47 -24.36 13.46 13.01
CA ARG A 47 -25.04 13.62 11.71
C ARG A 47 -24.20 13.15 10.51
N GLN A 48 -22.89 13.08 10.67
CA GLN A 48 -21.99 12.50 9.67
C GLN A 48 -22.14 10.99 9.62
N VAL A 49 -22.22 10.33 10.78
CA VAL A 49 -22.40 8.88 10.88
C VAL A 49 -23.76 8.47 10.28
N GLU A 50 -24.82 9.21 10.58
CA GLU A 50 -26.14 8.99 9.96
C GLU A 50 -26.10 9.16 8.44
N ALA A 51 -25.47 10.23 7.95
CA ALA A 51 -25.36 10.48 6.51
C ALA A 51 -24.42 9.49 5.78
N ALA A 52 -23.59 8.76 6.52
CA ALA A 52 -22.73 7.72 6.00
C ALA A 52 -23.38 6.33 6.03
N LYS A 53 -24.45 6.13 6.83
CA LYS A 53 -25.23 4.89 6.85
C LYS A 53 -26.05 4.81 5.56
N GLY A 54 -25.69 3.87 4.69
CA GLY A 54 -26.35 3.65 3.39
C GLY A 54 -25.59 4.16 2.17
N VAL A 55 -24.41 4.77 2.35
CA VAL A 55 -23.52 5.13 1.24
C VAL A 55 -22.45 4.05 1.11
N ASP A 56 -22.27 3.53 -0.11
CA ASP A 56 -21.19 2.59 -0.40
C ASP A 56 -19.82 3.21 -0.06
N PRO A 57 -18.89 2.42 0.49
CA PRO A 57 -17.57 2.93 0.83
C PRO A 57 -16.80 3.33 -0.42
N GLN A 58 -16.47 4.62 -0.51
CA GLN A 58 -15.64 5.18 -1.59
C GLN A 58 -14.35 5.77 -1.02
N CYS A 59 -13.31 5.82 -1.85
CA CYS A 59 -12.08 6.54 -1.59
C CYS A 59 -11.98 7.76 -2.52
N LEU A 60 -11.72 8.94 -1.97
CA LEU A 60 -11.40 10.12 -2.74
C LEU A 60 -9.89 10.31 -2.77
N ILE A 61 -9.32 10.22 -3.97
CA ILE A 61 -7.89 10.35 -4.21
C ILE A 61 -7.65 11.67 -4.92
N ARG A 62 -6.61 12.38 -4.49
CA ARG A 62 -6.27 13.72 -4.98
C ARG A 62 -4.79 13.79 -5.27
N ALA A 63 -4.42 14.24 -6.45
CA ALA A 63 -3.04 14.52 -6.81
C ALA A 63 -2.87 16.02 -7.08
N ARG A 64 -1.78 16.61 -6.60
CA ARG A 64 -1.44 18.01 -6.89
C ARG A 64 0.07 18.22 -6.97
N SER A 65 0.48 19.17 -7.79
CA SER A 65 1.82 19.76 -7.79
C SER A 65 1.82 21.09 -7.05
N ASN A 66 3.01 21.62 -6.75
CA ASN A 66 3.21 23.00 -6.28
C ASN A 66 3.04 24.04 -7.39
N LYS A 67 3.10 23.61 -8.67
CA LYS A 67 2.95 24.48 -9.83
C LYS A 67 1.46 24.65 -10.16
N GLY A 68 0.84 25.74 -9.68
CA GLY A 68 -0.47 26.23 -10.13
C GLY A 68 -1.73 25.41 -9.79
N ASP A 69 -2.90 25.99 -10.10
CA ASP A 69 -4.22 25.41 -9.81
C ASP A 69 -4.70 24.36 -10.83
N THR A 70 -4.14 24.37 -12.03
CA THR A 70 -4.48 23.46 -13.15
C THR A 70 -4.01 22.02 -12.94
N SER A 71 -3.02 21.81 -12.07
CA SER A 71 -2.44 20.48 -11.79
C SER A 71 -3.16 19.70 -10.68
N LYS A 72 -4.36 20.13 -10.27
CA LYS A 72 -5.15 19.49 -9.18
C LYS A 72 -6.12 18.46 -9.76
N LEU A 73 -5.75 17.18 -9.65
CA LEU A 73 -6.52 16.02 -10.11
C LEU A 73 -7.26 15.38 -8.94
N SER A 74 -8.42 14.80 -9.20
CA SER A 74 -9.14 13.98 -8.22
C SER A 74 -9.89 12.85 -8.89
N VAL A 75 -10.01 11.71 -8.20
CA VAL A 75 -10.80 10.55 -8.62
C VAL A 75 -11.53 9.97 -7.42
N ARG A 76 -12.73 9.44 -7.65
CA ARG A 76 -13.45 8.63 -6.66
C ARG A 76 -13.32 7.17 -7.09
N VAL A 77 -12.94 6.32 -6.15
CA VAL A 77 -12.77 4.89 -6.36
C VAL A 77 -13.74 4.17 -5.43
N ASP A 78 -14.57 3.32 -6.01
CA ASP A 78 -15.49 2.48 -5.26
C ASP A 78 -14.77 1.26 -4.68
N ALA A 79 -15.33 0.66 -3.63
CA ALA A 79 -14.76 -0.55 -3.04
C ALA A 79 -14.63 -1.72 -4.05
N LYS A 80 -15.52 -1.78 -5.05
CA LYS A 80 -15.52 -2.82 -6.09
C LYS A 80 -14.29 -2.74 -7.00
N ASP A 81 -13.91 -1.53 -7.40
CA ASP A 81 -12.82 -1.31 -8.36
C ASP A 81 -11.47 -1.02 -7.69
N THR A 82 -11.41 -1.12 -6.36
CA THR A 82 -10.20 -0.79 -5.58
C THR A 82 -9.00 -1.65 -5.98
N VAL A 83 -9.20 -2.92 -6.29
CA VAL A 83 -8.11 -3.83 -6.70
C VAL A 83 -7.53 -3.42 -8.05
N ARG A 84 -8.40 -3.10 -9.01
CA ARG A 84 -7.99 -2.65 -10.35
C ARG A 84 -7.21 -1.35 -10.26
N PHE A 85 -7.74 -0.40 -9.50
CA PHE A 85 -7.09 0.89 -9.29
C PHE A 85 -5.75 0.76 -8.58
N GLN A 86 -5.64 -0.13 -7.58
CA GLN A 86 -4.39 -0.39 -6.88
C GLN A 86 -3.30 -0.94 -7.82
N LEU A 87 -3.64 -1.85 -8.72
CA LEU A 87 -2.70 -2.37 -9.72
C LEU A 87 -2.24 -1.25 -10.68
N GLY A 88 -3.18 -0.46 -11.20
CA GLY A 88 -2.88 0.66 -12.08
C GLY A 88 -1.99 1.71 -11.42
N LEU A 89 -2.36 2.15 -10.21
CA LEU A 89 -1.58 3.10 -9.43
C LEU A 89 -0.19 2.55 -9.09
N GLY A 90 -0.10 1.28 -8.66
CA GLY A 90 1.16 0.62 -8.33
C GLY A 90 2.12 0.58 -9.52
N ASN A 91 1.61 0.28 -10.72
CA ASN A 91 2.41 0.29 -11.95
C ASN A 91 2.93 1.68 -12.29
N VAL A 92 2.08 2.71 -12.23
CA VAL A 92 2.49 4.10 -12.48
C VAL A 92 3.55 4.54 -11.48
N MET A 93 3.33 4.30 -10.18
CA MET A 93 4.30 4.67 -9.15
C MET A 93 5.63 3.96 -9.32
N ARG A 94 5.61 2.64 -9.60
CA ARG A 94 6.84 1.87 -9.78
C ARG A 94 7.66 2.32 -10.99
N LEU A 95 7.01 2.73 -12.07
CA LEU A 95 7.67 3.21 -13.28
C LEU A 95 8.20 4.64 -13.13
N LYS A 96 7.47 5.51 -12.43
CA LYS A 96 7.75 6.96 -12.39
C LYS A 96 8.51 7.43 -11.15
N VAL A 97 8.49 6.65 -10.05
CA VAL A 97 9.15 6.98 -8.77
C VAL A 97 10.47 6.19 -8.65
N ASP A 98 11.35 6.39 -9.62
CA ASP A 98 12.61 5.65 -9.80
C ASP A 98 13.85 6.38 -9.24
N GLY A 99 13.72 7.65 -8.88
CA GLY A 99 14.81 8.50 -8.38
C GLY A 99 15.27 8.26 -6.93
N LEU A 100 14.87 7.16 -6.29
CA LEU A 100 15.28 6.85 -4.90
C LEU A 100 16.64 6.16 -4.87
N LYS A 101 17.43 6.44 -3.82
CA LYS A 101 18.71 5.74 -3.59
C LYS A 101 18.47 4.24 -3.51
N ARG A 102 19.27 3.48 -4.27
CA ARG A 102 19.22 2.02 -4.22
C ARG A 102 19.56 1.55 -2.81
N ARG A 103 18.78 0.60 -2.30
CA ARG A 103 19.05 -0.02 -1.00
C ARG A 103 20.36 -0.80 -1.10
N GLU A 104 21.38 -0.38 -0.37
CA GLU A 104 22.61 -1.16 -0.23
C GLU A 104 22.27 -2.49 0.46
N LYS A 105 22.50 -3.61 -0.24
CA LYS A 105 22.44 -4.93 0.38
C LYS A 105 23.63 -5.01 1.35
N LYS A 106 23.38 -4.89 2.66
CA LYS A 106 24.40 -5.15 3.68
C LYS A 106 24.98 -6.56 3.41
N LYS A 107 26.23 -6.63 2.95
CA LYS A 107 26.93 -7.88 2.58
C LYS A 107 27.18 -8.84 3.76
N GLN A 108 26.69 -8.54 4.97
CA GLN A 108 27.06 -9.27 6.18
C GLN A 108 26.17 -10.48 6.54
N VAL A 109 24.97 -10.64 5.94
CA VAL A 109 24.07 -11.75 6.36
C VAL A 109 24.28 -13.05 5.56
N VAL A 110 24.93 -13.00 4.39
CA VAL A 110 25.12 -14.20 3.54
C VAL A 110 26.19 -15.15 4.10
N LYS A 111 27.07 -14.70 5.00
CA LYS A 111 28.02 -15.59 5.69
C LYS A 111 27.38 -16.32 6.88
N GLU A 112 26.45 -15.69 7.60
CA GLU A 112 25.85 -16.30 8.79
C GLU A 112 24.78 -17.35 8.46
N GLU A 113 24.04 -17.22 7.36
CA GLU A 113 23.05 -18.24 6.96
C GLU A 113 23.73 -19.53 6.48
N LYS A 114 24.85 -19.43 5.75
CA LYS A 114 25.62 -20.61 5.31
C LYS A 114 26.36 -21.33 6.44
N GLU A 115 26.68 -20.64 7.54
CA GLU A 115 27.32 -21.26 8.71
C GLU A 115 26.30 -21.91 9.66
N LYS A 116 25.07 -21.38 9.73
CA LYS A 116 23.96 -21.95 10.51
C LYS A 116 23.36 -23.20 9.85
N GLU A 117 23.45 -23.34 8.53
CA GLU A 117 23.03 -24.56 7.83
C GLU A 117 24.00 -25.74 8.03
N LYS A 118 25.30 -25.48 8.20
CA LYS A 118 26.33 -26.52 8.42
C LYS A 118 26.38 -27.08 9.85
N LYS A 119 25.76 -26.43 10.83
CA LYS A 119 25.82 -26.82 12.27
C LYS A 119 24.60 -27.57 12.80
N LYS A 120 23.60 -27.91 11.98
CA LYS A 120 22.47 -28.72 12.45
C LYS A 120 22.86 -30.22 12.50
N PRO A 121 22.83 -30.89 13.66
CA PRO A 121 23.05 -32.32 13.72
C PRO A 121 21.83 -33.03 13.10
N VAL A 122 22.10 -33.91 12.15
CA VAL A 122 21.13 -34.86 11.59
C VAL A 122 20.64 -35.75 12.74
N ARG A 123 19.35 -35.66 13.10
CA ARG A 123 18.71 -36.61 14.02
C ARG A 123 18.52 -37.92 13.27
N THR A 124 19.39 -38.89 13.54
CA THR A 124 19.17 -40.29 13.16
C THR A 124 18.17 -40.93 14.11
N GLU A 125 17.18 -41.60 13.52
CA GLU A 125 16.21 -42.43 14.22
C GLU A 125 16.91 -43.64 14.86
N LYS A 126 16.67 -43.86 16.16
CA LYS A 126 16.69 -45.17 16.85
C LYS A 126 16.35 -45.01 18.34
N GLY A 127 15.35 -45.77 18.81
CA GLY A 127 15.29 -46.19 20.22
C GLY A 127 14.26 -45.51 21.14
N LYS A 128 12.98 -45.49 20.78
CA LYS A 128 11.89 -45.44 21.78
C LYS A 128 11.19 -46.79 21.85
N GLU A 129 11.86 -47.77 22.46
CA GLU A 129 11.21 -48.97 22.99
C GLU A 129 12.16 -49.67 23.97
N ALA A 130 12.30 -49.09 25.17
CA ALA A 130 12.90 -49.77 26.33
C ALA A 130 12.47 -49.08 27.63
N LYS A 131 11.16 -48.92 27.83
CA LYS A 131 10.58 -48.62 29.15
C LYS A 131 9.31 -49.46 29.37
N ALA A 132 9.48 -50.77 29.28
CA ALA A 132 8.50 -51.75 29.74
C ALA A 132 9.23 -53.00 30.28
N SER A 133 10.04 -52.82 31.33
CA SER A 133 10.44 -53.92 32.24
C SER A 133 11.34 -53.40 33.37
N LYS A 134 10.74 -53.05 34.50
CA LYS A 134 11.27 -53.39 35.83
C LYS A 134 10.20 -53.13 36.91
N LYS A 135 9.29 -54.10 37.02
CA LYS A 135 8.73 -54.54 38.30
C LYS A 135 9.89 -55.14 39.12
N GLY A 136 9.90 -54.89 40.43
CA GLY A 136 10.59 -55.73 41.41
C GLY A 136 11.76 -55.08 42.15
N LYS A 137 11.46 -54.39 43.25
CA LYS A 137 11.72 -54.88 44.61
C LYS A 137 10.97 -54.01 45.61
#